data_AF-A0A7Y1TDE9-F1
#
_entry.id   AF-A0A7Y1TDE9-F1
#
_cell.length_a   1.000
_cell.length_b   1.000
_cell.length_c   1.000
_cell.angle_alpha   90.00
_cell.angle_beta   90.00
_cell.angle_gamma   90.00
#
_symmetry.space_group_name_H-M   'P 1'
#
loop_
_entity.id
_entity.type
_entity.pdbx_description
1 polymer ?
#
loop_
_entity_poly.entity_id
_entity_poly.type
_entity_poly.pdbx_seq_one_letter_code
_entity_poly.pdbx_strand_id
1 'polypeptide(L)'
;IKYPGLDEVIDNDFDAVVRMLTLARWLKAGRDLDSWLAAMREQLHREADYQREAAMTELMRANIDEFNIASANPLVAFAVPKTHSRYSGDHVLALDYIDGYNVTDEPITALSQAQRNAFGKAMLELFFLEVFAWDALQSDPNFGNYLLQAGESLAGKTPTDETAKKATLALLDFGSVIQFQSEELEALRQVIAGGLEEQDESLVDGLKKLGWLKSDASKEAVESFAGFCKQILEPLREPASLPKEFLNDNGEYHWANSRLIQRAGKAGAKKAASRHFATPSKDFILIARKLAGVFTFIAVLDAEFNGYEIAQKYIARWRKGA
;
A
#
# COMPACT_ATOMS: atom_id res chain seq x y z
N ILE A 1 -13.83 17.35 -10.71
CA ILE A 1 -14.41 18.69 -10.40
C ILE A 1 -14.93 18.61 -8.98
N LYS A 2 -14.50 19.50 -8.08
CA LYS A 2 -15.00 19.53 -6.70
C LYS A 2 -16.47 19.91 -6.65
N TYR A 3 -17.18 19.40 -5.64
CA TYR A 3 -18.48 19.96 -5.28
C TYR A 3 -18.32 21.42 -4.79
N PRO A 4 -19.21 22.34 -5.18
CA PRO A 4 -19.17 23.72 -4.69
C PRO A 4 -19.22 23.76 -3.16
N GLY A 5 -18.33 24.54 -2.53
CA GLY A 5 -18.27 24.69 -1.07
C GLY A 5 -17.64 23.53 -0.32
N LEU A 6 -17.06 22.53 -1.01
CA LEU A 6 -16.45 21.35 -0.37
C LEU A 6 -15.45 21.74 0.74
N ASP A 7 -14.61 22.75 0.51
CA ASP A 7 -13.59 23.16 1.47
C ASP A 7 -14.21 23.74 2.78
N GLU A 8 -15.35 24.44 2.69
CA GLU A 8 -16.10 24.95 3.86
C GLU A 8 -16.94 23.86 4.53
N VAL A 9 -17.37 22.86 3.78
CA VAL A 9 -18.18 21.74 4.26
C VAL A 9 -17.33 20.72 5.00
N ILE A 10 -16.09 20.47 4.57
CA ILE A 10 -15.19 19.49 5.22
C ILE A 10 -15.04 19.78 6.72
N ASP A 11 -14.70 21.01 7.10
CA ASP A 11 -14.50 21.34 8.52
C ASP A 11 -15.80 21.27 9.32
N ASN A 12 -16.90 21.80 8.76
CA ASN A 12 -18.19 21.86 9.43
C ASN A 12 -18.83 20.48 9.63
N ASP A 13 -18.79 19.62 8.60
CA ASP A 13 -19.32 18.26 8.65
C ASP A 13 -18.43 17.35 9.49
N PHE A 14 -17.10 17.49 9.39
CA PHE A 14 -16.16 16.77 10.25
C PHE A 14 -16.44 17.08 11.72
N ASP A 15 -16.58 18.36 12.07
CA ASP A 15 -16.91 18.76 13.43
C ASP A 15 -18.29 18.27 13.88
N ALA A 16 -19.29 18.25 12.99
CA ALA A 16 -20.62 17.73 13.30
C ALA A 16 -20.60 16.22 13.59
N VAL A 17 -19.89 15.45 12.77
CA VAL A 17 -19.72 13.99 12.94
C VAL A 17 -18.96 13.69 14.24
N VAL A 18 -17.87 14.40 14.51
CA VAL A 18 -17.11 14.25 15.76
C VAL A 18 -18.00 14.52 16.97
N ARG A 19 -18.72 15.65 16.98
CA ARG A 19 -19.66 15.99 18.06
C ARG A 19 -20.72 14.91 18.27
N MET A 20 -21.29 14.38 17.19
CA MET A 20 -22.30 13.31 17.26
C MET A 20 -21.71 12.02 17.88
N LEU A 21 -20.53 11.59 17.45
CA LEU A 21 -19.86 10.40 17.95
C LEU A 21 -19.41 10.54 19.42
N THR A 22 -19.02 11.75 19.84
CA THR A 22 -18.74 12.07 21.24
C THR A 22 -20.00 12.02 22.10
N LEU A 23 -21.11 12.60 21.64
CA LEU A 23 -22.41 12.57 22.35
C LEU A 23 -22.97 11.14 22.47
N ALA A 24 -22.79 10.30 21.45
CA ALA A 24 -23.14 8.88 21.47
C ALA A 24 -22.24 8.05 22.41
N ARG A 25 -21.22 8.65 23.03
CA ARG A 25 -20.21 8.00 23.88
C ARG A 25 -19.43 6.89 23.19
N TRP A 26 -19.38 6.91 21.86
CA TRP A 26 -18.60 5.97 21.05
C TRP A 26 -17.12 6.34 21.02
N LEU A 27 -16.82 7.63 21.20
CA LEU A 27 -15.47 8.14 21.37
C LEU A 27 -15.21 8.51 22.83
N LYS A 28 -14.09 8.02 23.38
CA LYS A 28 -13.60 8.47 24.70
C LYS A 28 -12.65 9.65 24.49
N ALA A 29 -13.02 10.81 25.02
CA ALA A 29 -12.19 12.01 24.99
C ALA A 29 -10.81 11.75 25.64
N GLY A 30 -9.76 12.25 25.02
CA GLY A 30 -8.39 12.12 25.47
C GLY A 30 -7.41 12.63 24.40
N ARG A 31 -6.18 12.97 24.82
CA ARG A 31 -5.14 13.56 23.93
C ARG A 31 -4.87 12.72 22.67
N ASP A 32 -4.91 11.39 22.79
CA ASP A 32 -4.70 10.48 21.68
C ASP A 32 -5.81 10.59 20.63
N LEU A 33 -7.07 10.78 21.06
CA LEU A 33 -8.20 10.99 20.16
C LEU A 33 -8.10 12.35 19.46
N ASP A 34 -7.74 13.41 20.19
CA ASP A 34 -7.61 14.75 19.62
C ASP A 34 -6.53 14.78 18.53
N SER A 35 -5.39 14.13 18.78
CA SER A 35 -4.32 13.95 17.79
C SER A 35 -4.80 13.17 16.56
N TRP A 36 -5.56 12.09 16.76
CA TRP A 36 -6.12 11.30 15.66
C TRP A 36 -7.15 12.09 14.82
N LEU A 37 -8.01 12.88 15.46
CA LEU A 37 -8.98 13.73 14.78
C LEU A 37 -8.30 14.84 13.97
N ALA A 38 -7.27 15.48 14.52
CA ALA A 38 -6.48 16.46 13.79
C ALA A 38 -5.82 15.83 12.55
N ALA A 39 -5.27 14.62 12.69
CA ALA A 39 -4.67 13.88 11.59
C ALA A 39 -5.69 13.52 10.49
N MET A 40 -6.91 13.12 10.86
CA MET A 40 -7.98 12.79 9.92
C MET A 40 -8.48 14.04 9.17
N ARG A 41 -8.63 15.16 9.88
CA ARG A 41 -8.96 16.46 9.26
C ARG A 41 -7.91 16.87 8.24
N GLU A 42 -6.63 16.78 8.60
CA GLU A 42 -5.54 17.12 7.69
C GLU A 42 -5.55 16.22 6.44
N GLN A 43 -5.90 14.93 6.59
CA GLN A 43 -6.04 14.03 5.45
C GLN A 43 -7.16 14.48 4.51
N LEU A 44 -8.33 14.86 5.02
CA LEU A 44 -9.46 15.36 4.21
C LEU A 44 -9.09 16.63 3.43
N HIS A 45 -8.36 17.55 4.05
CA HIS A 45 -7.86 18.76 3.36
C HIS A 45 -6.84 18.41 2.27
N ARG A 46 -5.97 17.42 2.49
CA ARG A 46 -5.03 16.95 1.47
C ARG A 46 -5.75 16.30 0.27
N GLU A 47 -6.81 15.53 0.52
CA GLU A 47 -7.65 14.93 -0.53
C GLU A 47 -8.43 16.01 -1.31
N ALA A 48 -8.68 17.16 -0.70
CA ALA A 48 -9.24 18.32 -1.40
C ALA A 48 -8.18 19.15 -2.16
N ASP A 49 -6.87 18.96 -1.97
CA ASP A 49 -5.88 19.80 -2.65
C ASP A 49 -5.51 19.25 -4.05
N TYR A 50 -6.24 19.68 -5.08
CA TYR A 50 -6.01 19.27 -6.47
C TYR A 50 -4.70 19.78 -7.08
N GLN A 51 -4.13 20.89 -6.59
CA GLN A 51 -2.83 21.36 -7.04
C GLN A 51 -1.74 20.41 -6.55
N ARG A 52 -1.83 20.04 -5.27
CA ARG A 52 -0.95 19.04 -4.67
C ARG A 52 -1.11 17.67 -5.34
N GLU A 53 -2.34 17.21 -5.57
CA GLU A 53 -2.61 15.96 -6.27
C GLU A 53 -1.95 15.96 -7.66
N ALA A 54 -2.13 17.02 -8.46
CA ALA A 54 -1.50 17.14 -9.78
C ALA A 54 0.04 17.03 -9.71
N ALA A 55 0.66 17.68 -8.73
CA ALA A 55 2.11 17.62 -8.52
C ALA A 55 2.57 16.20 -8.15
N MET A 56 1.81 15.49 -7.31
CA MET A 56 2.10 14.10 -6.95
C MET A 56 1.88 13.15 -8.12
N THR A 57 0.86 13.37 -8.95
CA THR A 57 0.64 12.59 -10.18
C THR A 57 1.83 12.72 -11.12
N GLU A 58 2.34 13.93 -11.39
CA GLU A 58 3.50 14.11 -12.27
C GLU A 58 4.79 13.52 -11.68
N LEU A 59 5.00 13.63 -10.36
CA LEU A 59 6.11 12.98 -9.67
C LEU A 59 6.07 11.45 -9.86
N MET A 60 4.93 10.84 -9.58
CA MET A 60 4.74 9.39 -9.71
C MET A 60 4.84 8.94 -11.17
N ARG A 61 4.33 9.74 -12.11
CA ARG A 61 4.49 9.48 -13.55
C ARG A 61 5.96 9.45 -13.96
N ALA A 62 6.76 10.44 -13.53
CA ALA A 62 8.18 10.47 -13.83
C ALA A 62 8.94 9.25 -13.27
N ASN A 63 8.66 8.89 -12.02
CA ASN A 63 9.22 7.70 -11.36
C ASN A 63 8.87 6.39 -12.11
N ILE A 64 7.62 6.28 -12.57
CA ILE A 64 7.15 5.11 -13.34
C ILE A 64 7.74 5.08 -14.75
N ASP A 65 7.83 6.22 -15.43
CA ASP A 65 8.45 6.31 -16.76
C ASP A 65 9.91 5.86 -16.70
N GLU A 66 10.68 6.32 -15.70
CA GLU A 66 12.06 5.88 -15.48
C GLU A 66 12.14 4.38 -15.20
N PHE A 67 11.27 3.85 -14.33
CA PHE A 67 11.22 2.42 -14.04
C PHE A 67 10.87 1.57 -15.27
N ASN A 68 9.90 1.99 -16.07
CA ASN A 68 9.47 1.28 -17.27
C ASN A 68 10.57 1.25 -18.34
N ILE A 69 11.38 2.31 -18.45
CA ILE A 69 12.56 2.36 -19.34
C ILE A 69 13.66 1.41 -18.84
N ALA A 70 13.94 1.42 -17.53
CA ALA A 70 14.99 0.60 -16.93
C ALA A 70 14.62 -0.90 -16.86
N SER A 71 13.34 -1.21 -16.78
CA SER A 71 12.84 -2.58 -16.70
C SER A 71 12.82 -3.23 -18.09
N ALA A 72 13.68 -4.22 -18.30
CA ALA A 72 13.74 -5.00 -19.54
C ALA A 72 12.42 -5.79 -19.74
N ASN A 73 11.42 -5.14 -20.32
CA ASN A 73 10.12 -5.68 -20.71
C ASN A 73 9.33 -6.36 -19.56
N PRO A 74 8.74 -5.60 -18.64
CA PRO A 74 7.91 -6.18 -17.58
C PRO A 74 6.65 -6.84 -18.15
N LEU A 75 6.18 -7.92 -17.52
CA LEU A 75 4.94 -8.62 -17.90
C LEU A 75 3.70 -7.72 -17.75
N VAL A 76 3.74 -6.80 -16.79
CA VAL A 76 2.73 -5.76 -16.56
C VAL A 76 3.46 -4.42 -16.48
N ALA A 77 3.11 -3.49 -17.35
CA ALA A 77 3.61 -2.12 -17.30
C ALA A 77 2.77 -1.29 -16.31
N PHE A 78 3.40 -0.29 -15.68
CA PHE A 78 2.65 0.70 -14.91
C PHE A 78 2.28 1.89 -15.79
N ALA A 79 1.10 2.47 -15.55
CA ALA A 79 0.68 3.70 -16.20
C ALA A 79 0.17 4.72 -15.18
N VAL A 80 0.46 5.99 -15.43
CA VAL A 80 -0.04 7.13 -14.65
C VAL A 80 -0.55 8.16 -15.65
N PRO A 81 -1.77 8.70 -15.47
CA PRO A 81 -2.30 9.67 -16.41
C PRO A 81 -1.48 10.95 -16.36
N LYS A 82 -1.31 11.61 -17.52
CA LYS A 82 -0.71 12.94 -17.57
C LYS A 82 -1.69 13.98 -17.04
N THR A 83 -1.18 14.97 -16.32
CA THR A 83 -1.97 16.14 -15.92
C THR A 83 -2.04 17.18 -17.05
N HIS A 84 -3.19 17.83 -17.19
CA HIS A 84 -3.41 18.88 -18.19
C HIS A 84 -3.55 20.25 -17.51
N SER A 85 -2.43 20.89 -17.20
CA SER A 85 -2.37 22.16 -16.45
C SER A 85 -3.27 23.26 -17.01
N ARG A 86 -3.47 23.33 -18.34
CA ARG A 86 -4.38 24.30 -18.98
C ARG A 86 -5.84 24.15 -18.54
N TYR A 87 -6.25 22.94 -18.16
CA TYR A 87 -7.61 22.60 -17.75
C TYR A 87 -7.72 22.31 -16.25
N SER A 88 -6.63 22.47 -15.50
CA SER A 88 -6.58 22.24 -14.05
C SER A 88 -6.50 23.57 -13.28
N GLY A 89 -7.03 23.56 -12.06
CA GLY A 89 -7.08 24.69 -11.12
C GLY A 89 -7.54 24.21 -9.74
N ASP A 90 -7.90 25.12 -8.85
CA ASP A 90 -8.19 24.78 -7.44
C ASP A 90 -9.41 23.86 -7.25
N HIS A 91 -10.33 23.83 -8.22
CA HIS A 91 -11.57 23.06 -8.18
C HIS A 91 -11.70 22.01 -9.29
N VAL A 92 -10.73 21.96 -10.21
CA VAL A 92 -10.75 21.04 -11.35
C VAL A 92 -9.36 20.43 -11.52
N LEU A 93 -9.27 19.11 -11.57
CA LEU A 93 -8.09 18.39 -11.99
C LEU A 93 -8.42 17.65 -13.29
N ALA A 94 -7.69 17.95 -14.36
CA ALA A 94 -7.84 17.30 -15.65
C ALA A 94 -6.66 16.36 -15.91
N LEU A 95 -6.98 15.10 -16.20
CA LEU A 95 -6.04 14.00 -16.40
C LEU A 95 -6.30 13.33 -17.76
N ASP A 96 -5.31 12.62 -18.29
CA ASP A 96 -5.54 11.68 -19.38
C ASP A 96 -6.63 10.67 -19.02
N TYR A 97 -7.50 10.36 -19.99
CA TYR A 97 -8.42 9.23 -19.84
C TYR A 97 -7.63 7.93 -20.05
N ILE A 98 -7.68 7.06 -19.05
CA ILE A 98 -7.14 5.70 -19.13
C ILE A 98 -8.32 4.74 -19.11
N ASP A 99 -8.43 3.94 -20.17
CA ASP A 99 -9.42 2.86 -20.24
C ASP A 99 -8.97 1.68 -19.36
N GLY A 100 -9.90 0.88 -18.85
CA GLY A 100 -9.54 -0.33 -18.10
C GLY A 100 -10.64 -0.80 -17.17
N TYR A 101 -10.33 -1.83 -16.40
CA TYR A 101 -11.28 -2.52 -15.54
C TYR A 101 -10.82 -2.50 -14.09
N ASN A 102 -11.76 -2.42 -13.16
CA ASN A 102 -11.47 -2.63 -11.75
C ASN A 102 -11.13 -4.10 -11.49
N VAL A 103 -10.46 -4.35 -10.37
CA VAL A 103 -10.03 -5.70 -9.96
C VAL A 103 -11.18 -6.72 -9.86
N THR A 104 -12.40 -6.24 -9.60
CA THR A 104 -13.61 -7.05 -9.42
C THR A 104 -14.42 -7.24 -10.69
N ASP A 105 -14.10 -6.55 -11.77
CA ASP A 105 -14.89 -6.59 -13.00
C ASP A 105 -14.70 -7.93 -13.73
N GLU A 106 -15.75 -8.38 -14.44
CA GLU A 106 -15.78 -9.68 -15.13
C GLU A 106 -14.55 -9.94 -16.03
N PRO A 107 -14.05 -8.98 -16.84
CA PRO A 107 -12.87 -9.21 -17.67
C PRO A 107 -11.59 -9.50 -16.88
N ILE A 108 -11.51 -9.05 -15.63
CA ILE A 108 -10.37 -9.30 -14.73
C ILE A 108 -10.55 -10.61 -13.97
N THR A 109 -11.75 -10.90 -13.49
CA THR A 109 -12.03 -12.16 -12.77
C THR A 109 -11.96 -13.38 -13.70
N ALA A 110 -12.20 -13.20 -15.00
CA ALA A 110 -12.05 -14.23 -16.04
C ALA A 110 -10.58 -14.48 -16.48
N LEU A 111 -9.61 -13.74 -15.96
CA LEU A 111 -8.19 -13.94 -16.29
C LEU A 111 -7.70 -15.31 -15.84
N SER A 112 -6.76 -15.89 -16.58
CA SER A 112 -6.06 -17.10 -16.17
C SER A 112 -5.20 -16.86 -14.91
N GLN A 113 -4.90 -17.93 -14.17
CA GLN A 113 -4.08 -17.84 -12.95
C GLN A 113 -2.74 -17.12 -13.19
N ALA A 114 -2.06 -17.41 -14.31
CA ALA A 114 -0.79 -16.78 -14.65
C ALA A 114 -0.91 -15.25 -14.81
N GLN A 115 -2.02 -14.77 -15.38
CA GLN A 115 -2.28 -13.34 -15.55
C GLN A 115 -2.60 -12.68 -14.20
N ARG A 116 -3.41 -13.33 -13.36
CA ARG A 116 -3.70 -12.85 -12.00
C ARG A 116 -2.43 -12.78 -11.16
N ASN A 117 -1.56 -13.78 -11.27
CA ASN A 117 -0.24 -13.79 -10.65
C ASN A 117 0.64 -12.64 -11.16
N ALA A 118 0.61 -12.33 -12.45
CA ALA A 118 1.38 -11.21 -13.01
C ALA A 118 0.93 -9.86 -12.44
N PHE A 119 -0.38 -9.61 -12.36
CA PHE A 119 -0.92 -8.39 -11.73
C PHE A 119 -0.64 -8.35 -10.22
N GLY A 120 -0.77 -9.47 -9.52
CA GLY A 120 -0.46 -9.56 -8.09
C GLY A 120 1.01 -9.26 -7.80
N LYS A 121 1.93 -9.80 -8.61
CA LYS A 121 3.37 -9.49 -8.54
C LYS A 121 3.64 -8.02 -8.83
N ALA A 122 2.99 -7.45 -9.84
CA ALA A 122 3.14 -6.03 -10.17
C ALA A 122 2.66 -5.12 -9.04
N MET A 123 1.53 -5.44 -8.40
CA MET A 123 1.04 -4.67 -7.25
C MET A 123 2.00 -4.76 -6.05
N LEU A 124 2.62 -5.92 -5.82
CA LEU A 124 3.63 -6.07 -4.78
C LEU A 124 4.93 -5.32 -5.14
N GLU A 125 5.39 -5.39 -6.38
CA GLU A 125 6.55 -4.65 -6.90
C GLU A 125 6.36 -3.14 -6.73
N LEU A 126 5.15 -2.63 -7.02
CA LEU A 126 4.79 -1.22 -6.82
C LEU A 126 5.00 -0.78 -5.36
N PHE A 127 4.53 -1.57 -4.40
CA PHE A 127 4.74 -1.27 -2.98
C PHE A 127 6.24 -1.18 -2.63
N PHE A 128 7.05 -2.09 -3.15
CA PHE A 128 8.49 -2.04 -2.91
C PHE A 128 9.16 -0.86 -3.62
N LEU A 129 8.72 -0.45 -4.81
CA LEU A 129 9.20 0.76 -5.48
C LEU A 129 8.91 2.02 -4.65
N GLU A 130 7.68 2.16 -4.18
CA GLU A 130 7.25 3.28 -3.33
C GLU A 130 8.12 3.40 -2.06
N VAL A 131 8.42 2.27 -1.41
CA VAL A 131 9.16 2.26 -0.13
C VAL A 131 10.68 2.30 -0.32
N PHE A 132 11.23 1.58 -1.30
CA PHE A 132 12.68 1.37 -1.45
C PHE A 132 13.33 2.22 -2.55
N ALA A 133 12.56 2.89 -3.42
CA ALA A 133 13.11 3.63 -4.55
C ALA A 133 12.62 5.09 -4.67
N TRP A 134 11.35 5.38 -4.38
CA TRP A 134 10.74 6.66 -4.76
C TRP A 134 10.50 7.64 -3.62
N ASP A 135 10.71 7.20 -2.38
CA ASP A 135 10.45 7.97 -1.16
C ASP A 135 9.02 8.58 -1.07
N ALA A 136 8.10 8.02 -1.86
CA ALA A 136 6.74 8.48 -2.06
C ALA A 136 5.81 7.26 -2.06
N LEU A 137 4.85 7.24 -1.14
CA LEU A 137 3.94 6.12 -0.93
C LEU A 137 2.49 6.57 -1.06
N GLN A 138 1.75 5.99 -2.02
CA GLN A 138 0.32 6.18 -2.08
C GLN A 138 -0.34 5.41 -0.93
N SER A 139 -0.94 6.12 0.02
CA SER A 139 -1.48 5.52 1.25
C SER A 139 -2.94 5.05 1.17
N ASP A 140 -3.66 5.42 0.11
CA ASP A 140 -5.04 5.00 -0.12
C ASP A 140 -5.09 3.58 -0.74
N PRO A 141 -5.69 2.60 -0.04
CA PRO A 141 -5.82 1.23 -0.53
C PRO A 141 -6.99 1.02 -1.51
N ASN A 142 -7.75 2.06 -1.86
CA ASN A 142 -8.97 1.92 -2.65
C ASN A 142 -8.69 1.29 -4.03
N PHE A 143 -9.37 0.18 -4.33
CA PHE A 143 -9.23 -0.52 -5.61
C PHE A 143 -9.71 0.30 -6.80
N GLY A 144 -10.63 1.24 -6.59
CA GLY A 144 -11.09 2.16 -7.65
C GLY A 144 -9.97 3.07 -8.18
N ASN A 145 -8.86 3.20 -7.45
CA ASN A 145 -7.70 3.98 -7.88
C ASN A 145 -6.77 3.20 -8.81
N TYR A 146 -7.08 1.93 -9.09
CA TYR A 146 -6.30 1.07 -9.97
C TYR A 146 -7.16 0.51 -11.10
N LEU A 147 -6.72 0.71 -12.34
CA LEU A 147 -7.34 0.08 -13.50
C LEU A 147 -6.39 -0.96 -14.09
N LEU A 148 -6.95 -2.11 -14.45
CA LEU A 148 -6.25 -3.21 -15.09
C LEU A 148 -6.67 -3.29 -16.54
N GLN A 149 -5.67 -3.39 -17.41
CA GLN A 149 -5.85 -3.73 -18.81
C GLN A 149 -5.14 -5.04 -19.09
N ALA A 150 -5.89 -6.08 -19.41
CA ALA A 150 -5.31 -7.33 -19.87
C ALA A 150 -4.74 -7.10 -21.28
N GLY A 151 -3.40 -7.12 -21.39
CA GLY A 151 -2.73 -6.99 -22.67
C GLY A 151 -2.98 -8.20 -23.57
N GLU A 152 -2.83 -8.02 -24.88
CA GLU A 152 -2.82 -9.13 -25.85
C GLU A 152 -1.67 -10.10 -25.56
N SER A 153 -0.59 -9.62 -24.94
CA SER A 153 0.55 -10.42 -24.45
C SER A 153 0.18 -11.46 -23.40
N LEU A 154 -0.98 -11.32 -22.77
CA LEU A 154 -1.46 -12.19 -21.70
C LEU A 154 -2.60 -13.13 -22.15
N ALA A 155 -3.16 -12.94 -23.35
CA ALA A 155 -4.33 -13.68 -23.86
C ALA A 155 -3.99 -15.03 -24.52
N GLY A 156 -2.87 -15.67 -24.16
CA GLY A 156 -2.44 -16.95 -24.76
C GLY A 156 -2.01 -16.87 -26.22
N LYS A 157 -1.88 -15.66 -26.78
CA LYS A 157 -1.30 -15.41 -28.10
C LYS A 157 0.19 -15.16 -27.90
N THR A 158 1.04 -15.96 -28.54
CA THR A 158 2.47 -15.69 -28.63
C THR A 158 2.64 -14.28 -29.17
N PRO A 159 3.30 -13.34 -28.46
CA PRO A 159 3.56 -12.02 -29.01
C PRO A 159 4.58 -12.21 -30.14
N THR A 160 4.10 -12.36 -31.36
CA THR A 160 4.95 -12.45 -32.55
C THR A 160 5.39 -11.09 -33.06
N ASP A 161 4.83 -10.01 -32.51
CA ASP A 161 5.14 -8.63 -32.88
C ASP A 161 5.41 -7.76 -31.65
N GLU A 162 6.38 -6.86 -31.78
CA GLU A 162 6.67 -5.75 -30.84
C GLU A 162 5.47 -4.81 -30.62
N THR A 163 4.38 -4.99 -31.36
CA THR A 163 3.14 -4.21 -31.31
C THR A 163 2.06 -4.78 -30.38
N ALA A 164 2.25 -5.99 -29.83
CA ALA A 164 1.29 -6.59 -28.91
C ALA A 164 1.12 -5.71 -27.66
N LYS A 165 -0.12 -5.30 -27.37
CA LYS A 165 -0.40 -4.47 -26.19
C LYS A 165 -0.03 -5.23 -24.93
N LYS A 166 0.88 -4.66 -24.13
CA LYS A 166 1.25 -5.19 -22.82
C LYS A 166 0.10 -5.04 -21.84
N ALA A 167 0.07 -5.93 -20.85
CA ALA A 167 -0.82 -5.72 -19.73
C ALA A 167 -0.39 -4.48 -18.95
N THR A 168 -1.36 -3.73 -18.46
CA THR A 168 -1.11 -2.45 -17.80
C THR A 168 -1.87 -2.38 -16.49
N LEU A 169 -1.16 -1.97 -15.44
CA LEU A 169 -1.73 -1.57 -14.16
C LEU A 169 -1.63 -0.04 -14.07
N ALA A 170 -2.75 0.63 -14.23
CA ALA A 170 -2.83 2.09 -14.17
C ALA A 170 -3.17 2.56 -12.76
N LEU A 171 -2.49 3.61 -12.30
CA LEU A 171 -2.70 4.26 -11.01
C LEU A 171 -3.32 5.63 -11.26
N LEU A 172 -4.48 5.90 -10.65
CA LEU A 172 -5.29 7.08 -10.97
C LEU A 172 -5.24 8.21 -9.93
N ASP A 173 -5.13 7.87 -8.66
CA ASP A 173 -5.29 8.81 -7.54
C ASP A 173 -3.98 8.96 -6.76
N PHE A 174 -3.51 10.20 -6.63
CA PHE A 174 -2.30 10.54 -5.88
C PHE A 174 -2.54 11.59 -4.80
N GLY A 175 -3.80 11.88 -4.45
CA GLY A 175 -4.17 12.82 -3.39
C GLY A 175 -3.67 12.37 -2.02
N SER A 176 -3.59 11.05 -1.81
CA SER A 176 -3.12 10.44 -0.56
C SER A 176 -1.65 9.99 -0.56
N VAL A 177 -0.83 10.49 -1.50
CA VAL A 177 0.63 10.23 -1.49
C VAL A 177 1.27 10.85 -0.25
N ILE A 178 2.11 10.09 0.44
CA ILE A 178 2.93 10.52 1.57
C ILE A 178 4.37 10.58 1.08
N GLN A 179 5.02 11.72 1.25
CA GLN A 179 6.45 11.86 1.06
C GLN A 179 7.13 11.73 2.43
N PHE A 180 7.96 10.71 2.59
CA PHE A 180 8.63 10.45 3.85
C PHE A 180 9.87 11.31 4.02
N GLN A 181 10.22 11.65 5.27
CA GLN A 181 11.58 12.10 5.55
C GLN A 181 12.54 10.91 5.42
N SER A 182 13.77 11.14 4.97
CA SER A 182 14.73 10.06 4.70
C SER A 182 14.97 9.15 5.91
N GLU A 183 14.97 9.70 7.13
CA GLU A 183 15.15 8.93 8.37
C GLU A 183 13.98 8.00 8.69
N GLU A 184 12.74 8.44 8.47
CA GLU A 184 11.52 7.65 8.71
C GLU A 184 11.44 6.49 7.73
N LEU A 185 11.73 6.77 6.46
CA LEU A 185 11.71 5.76 5.42
C LEU A 185 12.79 4.72 5.61
N GLU A 186 13.99 5.14 6.01
CA GLU A 186 15.08 4.25 6.35
C GLU A 186 14.72 3.33 7.52
N ALA A 187 14.06 3.86 8.56
CA ALA A 187 13.56 3.05 9.65
C ALA A 187 12.46 2.07 9.20
N LEU A 188 11.58 2.45 8.26
CA LEU A 188 10.60 1.55 7.66
C LEU A 188 11.26 0.41 6.87
N ARG A 189 12.29 0.71 6.07
CA ARG A 189 13.09 -0.29 5.34
C ARG A 189 13.76 -1.26 6.32
N GLN A 190 14.30 -0.75 7.43
CA GLN A 190 14.89 -1.55 8.51
C GLN A 190 13.85 -2.50 9.15
N VAL A 191 12.62 -2.04 9.39
CA VAL A 191 11.53 -2.89 9.91
C VAL A 191 11.19 -4.01 8.95
N ILE A 192 11.02 -3.72 7.65
CA ILE A 192 10.67 -4.73 6.65
C ILE A 192 11.81 -5.74 6.47
N ALA A 193 13.04 -5.26 6.27
CA ALA A 193 14.21 -6.12 6.09
C ALA A 193 14.52 -6.94 7.35
N GLY A 194 14.55 -6.30 8.52
CA GLY A 194 14.82 -6.97 9.79
C GLY A 194 13.78 -8.02 10.15
N GLY A 195 12.50 -7.75 9.83
CA GLY A 195 11.42 -8.72 10.00
C GLY A 195 11.50 -9.94 9.07
N LEU A 196 12.10 -9.79 7.88
CA LEU A 196 12.27 -10.87 6.90
C LEU A 196 13.57 -11.65 7.07
N GLU A 197 14.63 -10.99 7.53
CA GLU A 197 15.97 -11.56 7.75
C GLU A 197 16.13 -12.13 9.17
N GLU A 198 15.04 -12.21 9.95
CA GLU A 198 15.02 -12.67 11.35
C GLU A 198 15.99 -11.89 12.27
N GLN A 199 16.24 -10.61 11.96
CA GLN A 199 17.09 -9.70 12.75
C GLN A 199 16.23 -8.92 13.74
N ASP A 200 15.86 -9.57 14.86
CA ASP A 200 14.95 -8.98 15.86
C ASP A 200 15.43 -7.65 16.43
N GLU A 201 16.73 -7.48 16.66
CA GLU A 201 17.28 -6.23 17.16
C GLU A 201 17.08 -5.07 16.16
N SER A 202 17.33 -5.33 14.87
CA SER A 202 17.13 -4.36 13.79
C SER A 202 15.65 -3.99 13.61
N LEU A 203 14.77 -5.00 13.66
CA LEU A 203 13.32 -4.80 13.62
C LEU A 203 12.86 -3.91 14.78
N VAL A 204 13.25 -4.22 16.01
CA VAL A 204 12.83 -3.47 17.21
C VAL A 204 13.39 -2.05 17.21
N ASP A 205 14.63 -1.86 16.77
CA ASP A 205 15.23 -0.53 16.62
C ASP A 205 14.46 0.33 15.61
N GLY A 206 14.16 -0.22 14.43
CA GLY A 206 13.34 0.46 13.42
C GLY A 206 11.94 0.82 13.94
N LEU A 207 11.28 -0.11 14.66
CA LEU A 207 9.98 0.15 15.30
C LEU A 207 10.03 1.29 16.31
N LYS A 208 11.14 1.44 17.04
CA LYS A 208 11.35 2.56 17.99
C LYS A 208 11.64 3.88 17.29
N LYS A 209 12.47 3.87 16.25
CA LYS A 209 12.78 5.07 15.43
C LYS A 209 11.54 5.66 14.77
N LEU A 210 10.65 4.79 14.27
CA LEU A 210 9.35 5.18 13.73
C LEU A 210 8.36 5.68 14.79
N GLY A 211 8.70 5.56 16.08
CA GLY A 211 7.79 5.89 17.19
C GLY A 211 6.61 4.92 17.34
N TRP A 212 6.63 3.78 16.63
CA TRP A 212 5.56 2.76 16.71
C TRP A 212 5.66 1.92 17.98
N LEU A 213 6.86 1.85 18.54
CA LEU A 213 7.14 1.23 19.82
C LEU A 213 7.83 2.25 20.73
N LYS A 214 7.35 2.43 21.97
CA LYS A 214 8.01 3.33 22.92
C LYS A 214 9.38 2.78 23.33
N SER A 215 10.30 3.68 23.64
CA SER A 215 11.65 3.32 24.10
C SER A 215 11.63 2.52 25.42
N ASP A 216 10.63 2.77 26.26
CA ASP A 216 10.37 2.13 27.56
C ASP A 216 9.33 0.99 27.51
N ALA A 217 8.97 0.50 26.30
CA ALA A 217 8.01 -0.60 26.16
C ALA A 217 8.49 -1.88 26.87
N SER A 218 7.56 -2.61 27.49
CA SER A 218 7.87 -3.88 28.15
C SER A 218 8.34 -4.95 27.15
N LYS A 219 9.06 -5.96 27.63
CA LYS A 219 9.54 -7.07 26.79
C LYS A 219 8.40 -7.77 26.06
N GLU A 220 7.28 -8.00 26.75
CA GLU A 220 6.09 -8.63 26.18
C GLU A 220 5.46 -7.76 25.08
N ALA A 221 5.45 -6.43 25.24
CA ALA A 221 4.95 -5.51 24.22
C ALA A 221 5.85 -5.52 22.97
N VAL A 222 7.17 -5.53 23.16
CA VAL A 222 8.17 -5.64 22.09
C VAL A 222 7.97 -6.93 21.30
N GLU A 223 8.00 -8.09 21.97
CA GLU A 223 7.84 -9.41 21.34
C GLU A 223 6.49 -9.54 20.63
N SER A 224 5.42 -9.02 21.26
CA SER A 224 4.08 -9.06 20.70
C SER A 224 3.96 -8.26 19.40
N PHE A 225 4.55 -7.06 19.34
CA PHE A 225 4.45 -6.18 18.18
C PHE A 225 5.41 -6.61 17.06
N ALA A 226 6.65 -6.99 17.40
CA ALA A 226 7.58 -7.60 16.45
C ALA A 226 6.97 -8.86 15.80
N GLY A 227 6.35 -9.73 16.60
CA GLY A 227 5.65 -10.91 16.09
C GLY A 227 4.46 -10.58 15.17
N PHE A 228 3.76 -9.46 15.42
CA PHE A 228 2.69 -8.99 14.53
C PHE A 228 3.26 -8.49 13.18
N CYS A 229 4.35 -7.71 13.20
CA CYS A 229 5.04 -7.27 11.98
C CYS A 229 5.53 -8.48 11.16
N LYS A 230 6.20 -9.44 11.81
CA LYS A 230 6.63 -10.68 11.16
C LYS A 230 5.46 -11.47 10.59
N GLN A 231 4.31 -11.51 11.28
CA GLN A 231 3.12 -12.19 10.78
C GLN A 231 2.62 -11.55 9.48
N ILE A 232 2.56 -10.23 9.39
CA ILE A 232 2.17 -9.54 8.14
C ILE A 232 3.19 -9.85 7.03
N LEU A 233 4.47 -9.98 7.34
CA LEU A 233 5.51 -10.28 6.34
C LEU A 233 5.54 -11.76 5.89
N GLU A 234 4.64 -12.62 6.39
CA GLU A 234 4.61 -14.07 6.10
C GLU A 234 4.74 -14.44 4.60
N PRO A 235 4.00 -13.85 3.64
CA PRO A 235 4.05 -14.23 2.22
C PRO A 235 5.38 -13.89 1.54
N LEU A 236 6.20 -13.07 2.21
CA LEU A 236 7.46 -12.52 1.69
C LEU A 236 8.68 -13.28 2.24
N ARG A 237 8.47 -14.26 3.14
CA ARG A 237 9.54 -15.10 3.69
C ARG A 237 10.01 -16.14 2.69
N GLU A 238 11.15 -16.76 2.97
CA GLU A 238 11.68 -17.87 2.16
C GLU A 238 10.60 -18.95 1.92
N PRO A 239 10.45 -19.46 0.68
CA PRO A 239 9.42 -20.44 0.35
C PRO A 239 9.40 -21.67 1.26
N ALA A 240 10.56 -22.12 1.73
CA ALA A 240 10.69 -23.26 2.63
C ALA A 240 10.08 -23.03 4.03
N SER A 241 9.91 -21.77 4.43
CA SER A 241 9.37 -21.35 5.73
C SER A 241 7.86 -21.04 5.70
N LEU A 242 7.23 -21.07 4.52
CA LEU A 242 5.82 -20.73 4.37
C LEU A 242 4.90 -21.82 4.95
N PRO A 243 3.76 -21.45 5.55
CA PRO A 243 2.80 -22.42 6.09
C PRO A 243 2.19 -23.26 4.96
N LYS A 244 2.37 -24.59 5.03
CA LYS A 244 1.92 -25.52 3.99
C LYS A 244 0.42 -25.45 3.72
N GLU A 245 -0.39 -25.08 4.71
CA GLU A 245 -1.85 -24.94 4.54
C GLU A 245 -2.26 -23.81 3.58
N PHE A 246 -1.35 -22.90 3.25
CA PHE A 246 -1.61 -21.77 2.35
C PHE A 246 -0.83 -21.87 1.04
N LEU A 247 -0.25 -23.04 0.74
CA LEU A 247 0.46 -23.28 -0.51
C LEU A 247 -0.43 -24.05 -1.50
N ASN A 248 -0.31 -23.73 -2.78
CA ASN A 248 -0.83 -24.58 -3.84
C ASN A 248 0.07 -25.83 -4.06
N ASP A 249 -0.31 -26.70 -4.99
CA ASP A 249 0.44 -27.93 -5.30
C ASP A 249 1.88 -27.67 -5.80
N ASN A 250 2.15 -26.45 -6.30
CA ASN A 250 3.47 -26.02 -6.75
C ASN A 250 4.33 -25.37 -5.64
N GLY A 251 3.81 -25.28 -4.41
CA GLY A 251 4.50 -24.61 -3.31
C GLY A 251 4.46 -23.08 -3.38
N GLU A 252 3.50 -22.51 -4.10
CA GLU A 252 3.28 -21.06 -4.20
C GLU A 252 2.25 -20.59 -3.18
N TYR A 253 2.49 -19.45 -2.56
CA TYR A 253 1.58 -18.86 -1.58
C TYR A 253 0.25 -18.43 -2.22
N HIS A 254 -0.85 -18.97 -1.73
CA HIS A 254 -2.20 -18.62 -2.14
C HIS A 254 -2.74 -17.48 -1.26
N TRP A 255 -2.66 -16.26 -1.78
CA TRP A 255 -2.89 -15.03 -1.03
C TRP A 255 -4.31 -14.94 -0.47
N ALA A 256 -5.32 -15.28 -1.26
CA ALA A 256 -6.72 -15.27 -0.82
C ALA A 256 -7.03 -16.30 0.27
N ASN A 257 -6.58 -17.55 0.07
CA ASN A 257 -6.81 -18.64 1.02
C ASN A 257 -6.14 -18.40 2.39
N SER A 258 -5.00 -17.71 2.41
CA SER A 258 -4.28 -17.37 3.65
C SER A 258 -5.10 -16.53 4.65
N ARG A 259 -6.06 -15.74 4.11
CA ARG A 259 -6.83 -14.73 4.85
C ARG A 259 -5.93 -13.87 5.77
N LEU A 260 -4.70 -13.59 5.34
CA LEU A 260 -3.65 -13.06 6.20
C LEU A 260 -4.06 -11.79 6.95
N ILE A 261 -4.67 -10.82 6.26
CA ILE A 261 -5.12 -9.56 6.88
C ILE A 261 -6.18 -9.83 7.96
N GLN A 262 -7.10 -10.77 7.76
CA GLN A 262 -8.09 -11.15 8.76
C GLN A 262 -7.43 -11.85 9.96
N ARG A 263 -6.47 -12.75 9.71
CA ARG A 263 -5.71 -13.44 10.77
C ARG A 263 -4.88 -12.45 11.60
N ALA A 264 -4.15 -11.55 10.94
CA ALA A 264 -3.35 -10.51 11.56
C ALA A 264 -4.24 -9.53 12.34
N GLY A 265 -5.35 -9.08 11.76
CA GLY A 265 -6.32 -8.21 12.42
C GLY A 265 -6.93 -8.84 13.68
N LYS A 266 -7.31 -10.12 13.64
CA LYS A 266 -7.82 -10.86 14.80
C LYS A 266 -6.76 -11.01 15.91
N ALA A 267 -5.51 -11.29 15.53
CA ALA A 267 -4.40 -11.35 16.47
C ALA A 267 -4.12 -9.98 17.11
N GLY A 268 -4.13 -8.91 16.29
CA GLY A 268 -3.96 -7.53 16.73
C GLY A 268 -5.07 -7.09 17.69
N ALA A 269 -6.34 -7.33 17.36
CA ALA A 269 -7.48 -6.96 18.21
C ALA A 269 -7.45 -7.67 19.58
N LYS A 270 -7.10 -8.96 19.62
CA LYS A 270 -6.93 -9.72 20.87
C LYS A 270 -5.82 -9.12 21.76
N LYS A 271 -4.76 -8.61 21.14
CA LYS A 271 -3.62 -7.97 21.83
C LYS A 271 -3.94 -6.53 22.25
N ALA A 272 -4.71 -5.78 21.47
CA ALA A 272 -5.17 -4.43 21.78
C ALA A 272 -6.12 -4.38 22.99
N ALA A 273 -6.85 -5.46 23.24
CA ALA A 273 -7.65 -5.63 24.46
C ALA A 273 -6.81 -5.81 25.74
N SER A 274 -5.48 -5.99 25.62
CA SER A 274 -4.56 -6.04 26.76
C SER A 274 -4.09 -4.62 27.16
N ARG A 275 -3.84 -4.40 28.46
CA ARG A 275 -3.51 -3.08 29.04
C ARG A 275 -2.21 -2.43 28.56
N HIS A 276 -1.46 -3.06 27.66
CA HIS A 276 -0.12 -2.62 27.21
C HIS A 276 -0.08 -2.19 25.74
N PHE A 277 -1.23 -2.02 25.08
CA PHE A 277 -1.28 -1.59 23.69
C PHE A 277 -1.00 -0.08 23.58
N ALA A 278 0.10 0.28 22.92
CA ALA A 278 0.39 1.67 22.56
C ALA A 278 -0.56 2.11 21.43
N THR A 279 -1.13 3.31 21.54
CA THR A 279 -1.88 3.92 20.44
C THR A 279 -0.95 4.05 19.23
N PRO A 280 -1.26 3.40 18.09
CA PRO A 280 -0.37 3.44 16.95
C PRO A 280 -0.27 4.85 16.36
N SER A 281 0.90 5.24 15.87
CA SER A 281 1.09 6.56 15.27
C SER A 281 0.29 6.70 13.96
N LYS A 282 0.07 7.94 13.53
CA LYS A 282 -0.61 8.26 12.26
C LYS A 282 0.03 7.52 11.09
N ASP A 283 1.36 7.58 11.00
CA ASP A 283 2.11 7.01 9.86
C ASP A 283 2.07 5.48 9.88
N PHE A 284 2.06 4.86 11.07
CA PHE A 284 1.82 3.43 11.19
C PHE A 284 0.48 3.03 10.59
N ILE A 285 -0.59 3.75 10.93
CA ILE A 285 -1.94 3.43 10.44
C ILE A 285 -1.98 3.55 8.91
N LEU A 286 -1.34 4.57 8.34
CA LEU A 286 -1.29 4.78 6.89
C LEU A 286 -0.49 3.68 6.17
N ILE A 287 0.68 3.31 6.69
CA ILE A 287 1.51 2.24 6.12
C ILE A 287 0.82 0.88 6.26
N ALA A 288 0.26 0.58 7.43
CA ALA A 288 -0.48 -0.66 7.66
C ALA A 288 -1.72 -0.75 6.75
N ARG A 289 -2.40 0.38 6.51
CA ARG A 289 -3.53 0.47 5.57
C ARG A 289 -3.09 0.21 4.13
N LYS A 290 -1.98 0.79 3.68
CA LYS A 290 -1.40 0.53 2.35
C LYS A 290 -1.03 -0.95 2.18
N LEU A 291 -0.31 -1.54 3.13
CA LEU A 291 0.04 -2.96 3.12
C LEU A 291 -1.22 -3.85 3.08
N ALA A 292 -2.21 -3.54 3.91
CA ALA A 292 -3.48 -4.26 3.88
C ALA A 292 -4.20 -4.11 2.53
N GLY A 293 -4.16 -2.93 1.91
CA GLY A 293 -4.70 -2.69 0.57
C GLY A 293 -4.04 -3.54 -0.49
N VAL A 294 -2.70 -3.50 -0.56
CA VAL A 294 -1.89 -4.29 -1.50
C VAL A 294 -2.21 -5.77 -1.35
N PHE A 295 -2.21 -6.30 -0.12
CA PHE A 295 -2.47 -7.72 0.11
C PHE A 295 -3.90 -8.09 -0.20
N THR A 296 -4.87 -7.21 0.09
CA THR A 296 -6.27 -7.46 -0.23
C THR A 296 -6.48 -7.41 -1.74
N PHE A 297 -5.83 -6.50 -2.48
CA PHE A 297 -5.88 -6.45 -3.93
C PHE A 297 -5.36 -7.77 -4.55
N ILE A 298 -4.21 -8.24 -4.08
CA ILE A 298 -3.60 -9.51 -4.52
C ILE A 298 -4.52 -10.70 -4.17
N ALA A 299 -5.15 -10.68 -2.99
CA ALA A 299 -6.11 -11.70 -2.58
C ALA A 299 -7.41 -11.67 -3.41
N VAL A 300 -7.93 -10.49 -3.78
CA VAL A 300 -9.13 -10.36 -4.62
C VAL A 300 -8.86 -10.83 -6.05
N LEU A 301 -7.65 -10.63 -6.55
CA LEU A 301 -7.17 -11.24 -7.79
C LEU A 301 -7.04 -12.76 -7.70
N ASP A 302 -7.18 -13.37 -6.52
CA ASP A 302 -6.96 -14.79 -6.33
C ASP A 302 -5.58 -15.24 -6.85
N ALA A 303 -4.57 -14.42 -6.60
CA ALA A 303 -3.21 -14.67 -7.06
C ALA A 303 -2.48 -15.69 -6.17
N GLU A 304 -1.60 -16.47 -6.80
CA GLU A 304 -0.80 -17.54 -6.22
C GLU A 304 0.66 -17.35 -6.63
N PHE A 305 1.51 -16.88 -5.72
CA PHE A 305 2.94 -16.73 -5.98
C PHE A 305 3.71 -16.46 -4.68
N ASN A 306 5.00 -16.80 -4.69
CA ASN A 306 5.91 -16.48 -3.58
C ASN A 306 6.46 -15.05 -3.71
N GLY A 307 6.24 -14.21 -2.69
CA GLY A 307 6.69 -12.81 -2.69
C GLY A 307 8.16 -12.60 -2.33
N TYR A 308 8.85 -13.67 -1.92
CA TYR A 308 10.24 -13.65 -1.44
C TYR A 308 11.22 -12.98 -2.41
N GLU A 309 11.23 -13.42 -3.67
CA GLU A 309 12.21 -12.92 -4.65
C GLU A 309 12.03 -11.43 -4.93
N ILE A 310 10.78 -10.96 -4.96
CA ILE A 310 10.44 -9.54 -5.10
C ILE A 310 11.01 -8.78 -3.89
N ALA A 311 10.70 -9.20 -2.67
CA ALA A 311 11.19 -8.53 -1.47
C ALA A 311 12.73 -8.48 -1.41
N GLN A 312 13.39 -9.62 -1.66
CA GLN A 312 14.85 -9.72 -1.62
C GLN A 312 15.55 -8.86 -2.66
N LYS A 313 14.98 -8.74 -3.87
CA LYS A 313 15.52 -7.85 -4.92
C LYS A 313 15.68 -6.42 -4.41
N TYR A 314 14.66 -5.88 -3.73
CA TYR A 314 14.68 -4.50 -3.23
C TYR A 314 15.51 -4.35 -1.97
N ILE A 315 15.41 -5.29 -1.03
CA ILE A 315 16.22 -5.28 0.19
C ILE A 315 17.71 -5.36 -0.16
N ALA A 316 18.12 -6.28 -1.03
CA ALA A 316 19.51 -6.41 -1.44
C ALA A 316 20.04 -5.17 -2.18
N ARG A 317 19.21 -4.52 -3.00
CA ARG A 317 19.58 -3.26 -3.66
C ARG A 317 19.79 -2.14 -2.66
N TRP A 318 18.87 -1.98 -1.69
CA TRP A 318 18.97 -0.99 -0.64
C TRP A 318 20.22 -1.21 0.22
N ARG A 319 20.51 -2.45 0.65
CA ARG A 319 21.73 -2.78 1.41
C ARG A 319 23.03 -2.47 0.67
N LYS A 320 23.04 -2.53 -0.68
CA LYS A 320 24.21 -2.19 -1.51
C LYS A 320 24.41 -0.69 -1.72
N GLY A 321 23.34 0.09 -1.57
CA GLY A 321 23.35 1.55 -1.72
C GLY A 321 23.47 2.31 -0.40
N ALA A 322 23.39 1.61 0.74
CA ALA A 322 23.64 2.11 2.09
C ALA A 322 25.13 2.06 2.46
#